data_AF-A0A7V9EMP0-F1
#
_entry.id   AF-A0A7V9EMP0-F1
#
_cell.length_a   1.000
_cell.length_b   1.000
_cell.length_c   1.000
_cell.angle_alpha   90.00
_cell.angle_beta   90.00
_cell.angle_gamma   90.00
#
_symmetry.space_group_name_H-M   'P 1'
#
loop_
_entity.id
_entity.type
_entity.pdbx_description
1 polymer ?
#
loop_
_entity_poly.entity_id
_entity_poly.type
_entity_poly.pdbx_seq_one_letter_code
_entity_poly.pdbx_strand_id
1 'polypeptide(L)'
;MPGFIDAHVHIESSKLMVDEFARAVLPRGTTAVVADPHEIANVLGRDGIHWLLDACENLPLEVFVMAPANVPASSLESPVGPLALDDMRSVLKRSHA
;
A
#
# COMPACT_ATOMS: atom_id res chain seq x y z
N MET A 1 7.35 -19.61 17.74
CA MET A 1 7.30 -19.61 16.26
C MET A 1 7.55 -18.19 15.76
N PRO A 2 8.21 -17.98 14.61
CA PRO A 2 8.23 -16.68 13.93
C PRO A 2 6.82 -16.26 13.49
N GLY A 3 6.61 -14.96 13.27
CA GLY A 3 5.37 -14.44 12.69
C GLY A 3 5.25 -14.76 11.20
N PHE A 4 4.02 -14.78 10.68
CA PHE A 4 3.71 -14.97 9.27
C PHE A 4 3.94 -13.69 8.48
N ILE A 5 4.27 -13.85 7.20
CA ILE A 5 4.42 -12.76 6.22
C ILE A 5 3.41 -12.97 5.11
N ASP A 6 2.54 -11.98 4.88
CA ASP A 6 1.70 -11.96 3.69
C ASP A 6 2.48 -11.32 2.53
N ALA A 7 2.77 -12.10 1.50
CA ALA A 7 3.65 -11.68 0.42
C ALA A 7 2.97 -10.78 -0.63
N HIS A 8 1.63 -10.64 -0.59
CA HIS A 8 0.87 -9.75 -1.47
C HIS A 8 -0.53 -9.50 -0.92
N VAL A 9 -0.84 -8.26 -0.59
CA VAL A 9 -2.18 -7.87 -0.12
C VAL A 9 -2.58 -6.49 -0.63
N HIS A 10 -3.89 -6.24 -0.68
CA HIS A 10 -4.47 -4.91 -0.84
C HIS A 10 -5.19 -4.56 0.45
N ILE A 11 -4.66 -3.64 1.25
CA ILE A 11 -5.27 -3.28 2.54
C ILE A 11 -6.65 -2.64 2.30
N GLU A 12 -6.80 -1.88 1.22
CA GLU A 12 -8.02 -1.20 0.80
C GLU A 12 -9.19 -2.16 0.52
N SER A 13 -8.90 -3.41 0.18
CA SER A 13 -9.90 -4.46 -0.01
C SER A 13 -10.58 -4.86 1.30
N SER A 14 -9.91 -4.66 2.45
CA SER A 14 -10.50 -4.89 3.78
C SER A 14 -11.52 -3.83 4.20
N LYS A 15 -11.53 -2.66 3.53
CA LYS A 15 -12.30 -1.46 3.91
C LYS A 15 -11.96 -0.92 5.29
N LEU A 16 -10.79 -1.28 5.83
CA LEU A 16 -10.25 -0.76 7.08
C LEU A 16 -9.15 0.26 6.80
N MET A 17 -8.91 1.12 7.79
CA MET A 17 -7.67 1.87 7.89
C MET A 17 -6.51 0.95 8.27
N VAL A 18 -5.27 1.38 8.03
CA VAL A 18 -4.06 0.55 8.19
C VAL A 18 -3.84 0.07 9.64
N ASP A 19 -4.21 0.89 10.63
CA ASP A 19 -4.18 0.56 12.06
C ASP A 19 -5.20 -0.51 12.42
N GLU A 20 -6.40 -0.41 11.86
CA GLU A 20 -7.48 -1.39 12.03
C GLU A 20 -7.18 -2.71 11.31
N PHE A 21 -6.53 -2.65 10.15
CA PHE A 21 -6.00 -3.83 9.48
C PHE A 21 -4.93 -4.52 10.33
N ALA A 22 -3.96 -3.76 10.88
CA ALA A 22 -2.94 -4.29 11.78
C ALA A 22 -3.56 -4.97 13.01
N ARG A 23 -4.56 -4.31 13.64
CA ARG A 23 -5.32 -4.86 14.77
C ARG A 23 -6.02 -6.18 14.43
N ALA A 24 -6.49 -6.34 13.21
CA ALA A 24 -7.18 -7.54 12.77
C ALA A 24 -6.25 -8.74 12.52
N VAL A 25 -5.05 -8.49 11.97
CA VAL A 25 -4.13 -9.55 11.51
C VAL A 25 -3.05 -9.94 12.53
N LEU A 26 -2.58 -9.01 13.36
CA LEU A 26 -1.53 -9.27 14.36
C LEU A 26 -1.90 -10.38 15.36
N PRO A 27 -3.13 -10.41 15.95
CA PRO A 27 -3.53 -11.49 16.86
C PRO A 27 -3.59 -12.87 16.20
N ARG A 28 -3.58 -12.92 14.87
CA ARG A 28 -3.62 -14.15 14.05
C ARG A 28 -2.22 -14.57 13.58
N GLY A 29 -1.19 -13.83 13.99
CA GLY A 29 0.22 -14.18 13.76
C GLY A 29 0.85 -13.54 12.53
N THR A 30 0.14 -12.76 11.72
CA THR A 30 0.75 -12.00 10.61
C THR A 30 1.46 -10.78 11.17
N THR A 31 2.79 -10.75 11.03
CA THR A 31 3.65 -9.68 11.56
C THR A 31 4.23 -8.79 10.48
N ALA A 32 4.16 -9.21 9.21
CA ALA A 32 4.54 -8.39 8.08
C ALA A 32 3.63 -8.61 6.87
N VAL A 33 3.45 -7.58 6.04
CA VAL A 33 2.72 -7.67 4.77
C VAL A 33 3.45 -6.89 3.67
N VAL A 34 3.29 -7.35 2.43
CA VAL A 34 3.67 -6.60 1.23
C VAL A 34 2.38 -6.09 0.56
N ALA A 35 2.14 -4.79 0.68
CA ALA A 35 0.92 -4.14 0.21
C ALA A 35 1.12 -3.45 -1.15
N ASP A 36 0.21 -3.72 -2.09
CA ASP A 36 0.12 -3.00 -3.37
C ASP A 36 -1.03 -1.98 -3.32
N PRO A 37 -0.76 -0.67 -3.19
CA PRO A 37 -1.78 0.35 -2.95
C PRO A 37 -2.40 0.87 -4.25
N HIS A 38 -2.76 -0.03 -5.17
CA HIS A 38 -3.23 0.39 -6.50
C HIS A 38 -4.63 1.03 -6.45
N GLU A 39 -5.43 0.72 -5.43
CA GLU A 39 -6.74 1.34 -5.23
C GLU A 39 -6.60 2.82 -4.88
N ILE A 40 -5.79 3.16 -3.87
CA ILE A 40 -5.56 4.57 -3.52
C ILE A 40 -4.79 5.31 -4.62
N ALA A 41 -3.91 4.63 -5.36
CA ALA A 41 -3.22 5.22 -6.50
C ALA A 41 -4.16 5.62 -7.63
N ASN A 42 -5.18 4.81 -7.95
CA ASN A 42 -6.19 5.17 -8.94
C ASN A 42 -7.03 6.39 -8.52
N VAL A 43 -7.28 6.56 -7.22
CA VAL A 43 -8.16 7.62 -6.68
C VAL A 43 -7.40 8.92 -6.39
N LEU A 44 -6.19 8.84 -5.82
CA LEU A 44 -5.42 9.97 -5.30
C LEU A 44 -4.01 10.06 -5.89
N GLY A 45 -3.63 9.15 -6.79
CA GLY A 45 -2.35 9.20 -7.48
C GLY A 45 -1.18 8.97 -6.54
N ARG A 46 -0.03 9.56 -6.91
CA ARG A 46 1.21 9.49 -6.13
C ARG A 46 1.03 9.99 -4.69
N ASP A 47 0.30 11.08 -4.51
CA ASP A 47 0.14 11.69 -3.19
C ASP A 47 -0.67 10.80 -2.24
N GLY A 48 -1.63 10.03 -2.78
CA GLY A 48 -2.32 8.98 -2.03
C GLY A 48 -1.39 7.86 -1.54
N ILE A 49 -0.47 7.42 -2.39
CA ILE A 49 0.54 6.41 -2.01
C ILE A 49 1.45 6.96 -0.89
N HIS A 50 1.92 8.20 -1.02
CA HIS A 50 2.73 8.83 0.03
C HIS A 50 1.98 8.97 1.36
N TRP A 51 0.70 9.37 1.30
CA TRP A 51 -0.14 9.42 2.48
C TRP A 51 -0.32 8.05 3.14
N LEU A 52 -0.51 6.98 2.36
CA LEU A 52 -0.62 5.63 2.91
C LEU A 52 0.69 5.19 3.60
N LEU A 53 1.83 5.49 2.98
CA LEU A 53 3.15 5.27 3.57
C LEU A 53 3.30 6.01 4.90
N ASP A 54 2.88 7.28 4.98
CA ASP A 54 2.86 8.04 6.24
C ASP A 54 1.95 7.38 7.28
N ALA A 55 0.76 6.90 6.87
CA ALA A 55 -0.22 6.28 7.75
C ALA A 55 0.27 4.92 8.31
N CYS A 56 1.15 4.23 7.57
CA CYS A 56 1.79 3.01 8.03
C CYS A 56 2.93 3.25 9.04
N GLU A 57 3.39 4.50 9.21
CA GLU A 57 4.43 4.82 10.18
C GLU A 57 3.97 4.51 11.62
N ASN A 58 4.83 3.86 12.39
CA ASN A 58 4.59 3.48 13.80
C ASN A 58 3.52 2.39 14.02
N LEU A 59 3.13 1.65 12.99
CA LEU A 59 2.30 0.46 13.19
C LEU A 59 3.11 -0.68 13.85
N PRO A 60 2.48 -1.50 14.71
CA PRO A 60 3.09 -2.74 15.19
C PRO A 60 3.16 -3.85 14.12
N LEU A 61 2.65 -3.59 12.91
CA LEU A 61 2.74 -4.44 11.73
C LEU A 61 3.76 -3.86 10.77
N GLU A 62 4.70 -4.68 10.29
CA GLU A 62 5.63 -4.29 9.23
C GLU A 62 4.90 -4.23 7.89
N VAL A 63 4.81 -3.05 7.27
CA VAL A 63 4.12 -2.87 5.99
C VAL A 63 5.11 -2.44 4.92
N PHE A 64 5.43 -3.36 4.01
CA PHE A 64 6.23 -3.09 2.82
C PHE A 64 5.32 -2.66 1.69
N VAL A 65 5.56 -1.49 1.09
CA VAL A 65 4.70 -0.96 0.03
C VAL A 65 5.33 -1.15 -1.34
N MET A 66 4.56 -1.68 -2.29
CA MET A 66 4.94 -1.79 -3.69
C MET A 66 4.63 -0.49 -4.45
N ALA A 67 5.37 -0.22 -5.52
CA ALA A 67 4.99 0.82 -6.48
C ALA A 67 3.94 0.24 -7.46
N PRO A 68 2.71 0.78 -7.53
CA PRO A 68 1.67 0.29 -8.44
C PRO A 68 2.12 0.40 -9.89
N ALA A 69 1.97 -0.67 -10.67
CA ALA A 69 2.52 -0.74 -12.02
C ALA A 69 1.57 -0.25 -13.13
N ASN A 70 0.26 -0.22 -12.88
CA ASN A 70 -0.74 0.02 -13.93
C ASN A 70 -1.90 0.90 -13.42
N VAL A 71 -1.71 2.21 -13.53
CA VAL A 71 -2.70 3.23 -13.17
C VAL A 71 -2.80 4.23 -14.33
N PRO A 72 -3.93 4.29 -15.07
CA PRO A 72 -5.06 3.34 -15.02
C PRO A 72 -4.70 1.96 -15.55
N ALA A 73 -5.56 0.97 -15.27
CA ALA A 73 -5.38 -0.38 -15.80
C ALA A 73 -5.66 -0.47 -17.31
N SER A 74 -6.51 0.41 -17.83
CA SER A 74 -6.84 0.51 -19.26
C SER A 74 -7.22 1.94 -19.68
N SER A 75 -7.25 2.21 -20.99
CA SER A 75 -7.73 3.48 -21.53
C SER A 75 -9.25 3.70 -21.40
N LEU A 76 -9.98 2.72 -20.87
CA LEU A 76 -11.43 2.78 -20.65
C LEU A 76 -11.80 3.29 -19.24
N GLU A 77 -10.81 3.53 -18.38
CA GLU A 77 -11.00 3.98 -17.00
C GLU A 77 -10.77 5.48 -16.84
N SER A 78 -11.29 6.01 -15.74
CA SER A 78 -11.19 7.44 -15.38
C SER A 78 -10.54 7.61 -14.00
N PRO A 79 -9.23 7.31 -13.84
CA PRO A 79 -8.52 7.56 -12.58
C PRO A 79 -8.28 9.06 -12.40
N VAL A 80 -7.71 9.47 -11.26
CA VAL A 80 -7.27 10.86 -11.05
C VAL A 80 -6.20 11.32 -12.05
N GLY A 81 -5.39 10.37 -12.54
CA GLY A 81 -4.34 10.58 -13.53
C GLY A 81 -3.46 9.34 -13.68
N PRO A 82 -2.61 9.29 -14.71
CA PRO A 82 -1.67 8.20 -14.88
C PRO A 82 -0.56 8.28 -13.82
N LEU A 83 -0.11 7.13 -13.32
CA LEU A 83 1.10 7.06 -12.49
C LEU A 83 2.33 6.92 -13.40
N ALA A 84 3.13 7.98 -13.51
CA ALA A 84 4.26 8.01 -14.44
C ALA A 84 5.51 7.33 -13.85
N LEU A 85 6.53 7.12 -14.69
CA LEU A 85 7.82 6.55 -14.28
C LEU A 85 8.47 7.31 -13.12
N ASP A 86 8.38 8.65 -13.12
CA ASP A 86 8.97 9.46 -12.07
C ASP A 86 8.20 9.37 -10.74
N ASP A 87 6.89 9.13 -10.80
CA ASP A 87 6.09 8.87 -9.60
C ASP A 87 6.46 7.51 -8.99
N MET A 88 6.58 6.47 -9.82
CA MET A 88 7.06 5.16 -9.36
C MET A 88 8.46 5.24 -8.75
N ARG A 89 9.37 6.02 -9.35
CA ARG A 89 10.71 6.27 -8.78
C ARG A 89 10.63 6.99 -7.44
N SER A 90 9.70 7.93 -7.26
CA SER A 90 9.48 8.62 -5.99
C SER A 90 9.11 7.64 -4.89
N VAL A 91 8.15 6.74 -5.18
CA VAL A 91 7.70 5.70 -4.25
C VAL A 91 8.85 4.75 -3.90
N LEU A 92 9.58 4.23 -4.90
CA LEU A 92 10.68 3.28 -4.69
C LEU A 92 11.90 3.85 -3.95
N LYS A 93 12.11 5.17 -4.01
CA LYS A 93 13.22 5.84 -3.31
C LYS A 93 12.89 6.18 -1.86
N ARG A 94 11.63 6.06 -1.45
CA ARG A 94 11.25 6.33 -0.07
C ARG A 94 11.85 5.24 0.82
N SER A 95 12.71 5.64 1.74
CA SER A 95 13.26 4.72 2.74
C SER A 95 12.13 4.20 3.64
N HIS A 96 12.17 2.89 3.93
CA HIS A 96 11.43 2.34 5.06
C HIS A 96 11.84 3.11 6.34
N ALA A 97 10.86 3.64 7.06
CA ALA A 97 11.05 4.08 8.44
C ALA A 97 11.19 2.87 9.35
#